data_AF-A0AAV1NR01-F1
#
_entry.id   AF-A0AAV1NR01-F1
#
_cell.length_a   1.000
_cell.length_b   1.000
_cell.length_c   1.000
_cell.angle_alpha   90.00
_cell.angle_beta   90.00
_cell.angle_gamma   90.00
#
_symmetry.space_group_name_H-M   'P 1'
#
loop_
_entity.id
_entity.type
_entity.pdbx_description
1 polymer ?
#
loop_
_entity_poly.entity_id
_entity_poly.type
_entity_poly.pdbx_seq_one_letter_code
_entity_poly.pdbx_strand_id
1 'polypeptide(L)'
;MACSCKFNKYTARLNVGLKLLQQSFCRRLSSRCGGEPMEKPSSSDKAALEERKGLVEDGEVLRGAEGGEADPQAQTPRKSSSSRSSRKSFRLDYRLEEDVTKSSRDKHGRWTNPWSTWRFPSYTTLLRFLLWDKNHSNVPASKEVLESELPVMEPYFVNNLDLSDSSPGLRVTWLGHATVLVEMDGLNILTDPIFSQRASPVQFMGPKRYRGPPCTVEQLPRIDAVVISHSHYDHLDAGSVASLNERFGGELRWFVPLGLMDWLVKMGCENVMELDWWEENCVPGHDDVTFVCTPSQHWSKRTAVDDNRTLWGSWSVLGPDHRFFFAGDTGYCPTFQEIGRRFGPFDLAAIPIGAYLPRDVMKGQHVDPEEAVQIHEDLQAKQSVAIHWGTFALAYEYYLEPPVRLREALEQKGLKPESFFTLHHGESRLVASQSGDVFD
;
A
#
# COMPACT_ATOMS: atom_id res chain seq x y z
N MET A 1 16.91 -52.27 21.42
CA MET A 1 17.51 -52.29 20.06
C MET A 1 16.40 -52.46 19.04
N ALA A 2 16.55 -51.81 17.88
CA ALA A 2 15.71 -51.86 16.67
C ALA A 2 14.50 -50.91 16.55
N CYS A 3 14.82 -49.83 15.84
CA CYS A 3 14.00 -48.88 15.08
C CYS A 3 13.26 -49.57 13.91
N SER A 4 12.10 -49.05 13.46
CA SER A 4 11.88 -48.53 12.09
C SER A 4 10.40 -48.38 11.69
N CYS A 5 10.18 -47.41 10.81
CA CYS A 5 9.07 -47.23 9.86
C CYS A 5 7.70 -46.70 10.34
N LYS A 6 7.54 -45.36 10.29
CA LYS A 6 6.37 -44.74 9.65
C LYS A 6 6.80 -43.55 8.77
N PHE A 7 6.78 -43.80 7.46
CA PHE A 7 7.08 -42.82 6.42
C PHE A 7 5.89 -41.88 6.18
N ASN A 8 6.18 -40.60 6.36
CA ASN A 8 5.64 -39.37 5.78
C ASN A 8 4.46 -39.47 4.77
N LYS A 9 3.29 -38.93 5.16
CA LYS A 9 2.12 -38.71 4.28
C LYS A 9 1.66 -37.23 4.19
N TYR A 10 2.44 -36.27 4.68
CA TYR A 10 1.97 -34.88 4.85
C TYR A 10 2.52 -33.84 3.87
N THR A 11 3.35 -34.20 2.89
CA THR A 11 3.97 -33.25 1.95
C THR A 11 3.19 -33.01 0.63
N ALA A 12 2.00 -33.60 0.45
CA ALA A 12 1.32 -33.58 -0.85
C ALA A 12 0.16 -32.57 -1.02
N ARG A 13 -0.17 -31.70 -0.04
CA ARG A 13 -1.38 -30.84 -0.11
C ARG A 13 -1.16 -29.32 -0.11
N LEU A 14 0.07 -28.84 -0.04
CA LEU A 14 0.37 -27.39 -0.14
C LEU A 14 0.68 -26.91 -1.58
N ASN A 15 0.65 -27.80 -2.57
CA ASN A 15 1.31 -27.57 -3.85
C ASN A 15 0.37 -27.33 -5.05
N VAL A 16 -0.80 -26.70 -4.86
CA VAL A 16 -1.78 -26.48 -5.95
C VAL A 16 -2.05 -24.99 -6.23
N GLY A 17 -1.86 -24.08 -5.27
CA GLY A 17 -1.94 -22.63 -5.54
C GLY A 17 -0.87 -22.16 -6.54
N LEU A 18 0.33 -22.74 -6.44
CA LEU A 18 1.43 -22.59 -7.38
C LEU A 18 1.18 -23.26 -8.75
N LYS A 19 0.23 -24.20 -8.87
CA LYS A 19 -0.03 -24.89 -10.15
C LYS A 19 -0.75 -24.00 -11.15
N LEU A 20 -1.40 -22.91 -10.72
CA LEU A 20 -1.96 -21.91 -11.63
C LEU A 20 -0.85 -21.11 -12.34
N LEU A 21 0.29 -20.88 -11.69
CA LEU A 21 1.52 -20.39 -12.34
C LEU A 21 2.06 -21.41 -13.35
N GLN A 22 1.96 -22.70 -13.05
CA GLN A 22 2.45 -23.80 -13.89
C GLN A 22 1.58 -24.06 -15.14
N GLN A 23 0.25 -23.92 -15.05
CA GLN A 23 -0.65 -24.09 -16.20
C GLN A 23 -0.56 -22.95 -17.23
N SER A 24 -0.29 -21.72 -16.77
CA SER A 24 0.04 -20.59 -17.65
C SER A 24 1.39 -20.80 -18.37
N PHE A 25 2.33 -21.48 -17.70
CA PHE A 25 3.68 -21.77 -18.20
C PHE A 25 3.69 -22.80 -19.35
N CYS A 26 2.90 -23.88 -19.28
CA CYS A 26 2.85 -24.88 -20.36
C CYS A 26 2.28 -24.34 -21.68
N ARG A 27 1.35 -23.37 -21.64
CA ARG A 27 0.79 -22.78 -22.87
C ARG A 27 1.78 -21.92 -23.64
N ARG A 28 2.83 -21.37 -23.00
CA ARG A 28 3.90 -20.60 -23.66
C ARG A 28 4.97 -21.46 -24.34
N LEU A 29 5.12 -22.73 -23.97
CA LEU A 29 6.07 -23.64 -24.60
C LEU A 29 5.52 -24.26 -25.90
N SER A 30 4.20 -24.41 -26.03
CA SER A 30 3.59 -24.95 -27.25
C SER A 30 3.57 -23.98 -28.43
N SER A 31 3.72 -22.67 -28.22
CA SER A 31 3.66 -21.65 -29.28
C SER A 31 5.03 -21.24 -29.83
N ARG A 32 6.13 -21.90 -29.42
CA ARG A 32 7.51 -21.56 -29.81
C ARG A 32 8.27 -22.64 -30.57
N CYS A 33 7.65 -23.75 -30.96
CA CYS A 33 8.26 -24.75 -31.84
C CYS A 33 7.45 -24.89 -33.13
N GLY A 34 7.91 -24.18 -34.17
CA GLY A 34 7.37 -24.26 -35.53
C GLY A 34 7.86 -23.11 -36.44
N GLY A 35 9.16 -23.06 -36.73
CA GLY A 35 9.70 -22.36 -37.92
C GLY A 35 9.93 -23.40 -39.02
N GLU A 36 9.57 -23.17 -40.28
CA GLU A 36 10.28 -22.41 -41.34
C GLU A 36 9.45 -22.50 -42.65
N PRO A 37 9.80 -21.85 -43.79
CA PRO A 37 10.59 -20.64 -44.03
C PRO A 37 9.88 -19.60 -44.97
N MET A 38 10.56 -18.46 -45.17
CA MET A 38 10.22 -17.33 -46.07
C MET A 38 10.21 -17.69 -47.57
N GLU A 39 9.23 -17.15 -48.30
CA GLU A 39 9.29 -16.90 -49.76
C GLU A 39 9.19 -15.40 -50.08
N LYS A 40 9.90 -14.98 -51.13
CA LYS A 40 10.08 -13.60 -51.63
C LYS A 40 8.81 -13.03 -52.28
N PRO A 41 8.62 -11.69 -52.34
CA PRO A 41 7.50 -11.09 -53.04
C PRO A 41 7.79 -10.89 -54.54
N SER A 42 6.83 -11.25 -55.39
CA SER A 42 6.76 -10.84 -56.79
C SER A 42 5.75 -9.71 -57.00
N SER A 43 6.00 -8.95 -58.06
CA SER A 43 5.44 -7.68 -58.49
C SER A 43 3.94 -7.63 -58.82
N SER A 44 3.51 -6.37 -58.98
CA SER A 44 2.42 -5.81 -59.81
C SER A 44 0.99 -5.85 -59.25
N ASP A 45 0.46 -4.68 -58.86
CA ASP A 45 -0.50 -3.99 -59.72
C ASP A 45 -0.61 -2.49 -59.45
N LYS A 46 -0.95 -1.78 -60.53
CA LYS A 46 -0.92 -0.32 -60.75
C LYS A 46 -2.21 0.39 -60.32
N ALA A 47 -2.04 1.67 -59.98
CA ALA A 47 -2.90 2.85 -60.32
C ALA A 47 -4.35 2.87 -59.78
N ALA A 48 -5.03 3.98 -59.53
CA ALA A 48 -4.78 5.42 -59.39
C ALA A 48 -6.16 6.04 -59.04
N LEU A 49 -6.20 7.18 -58.31
CA LEU A 49 -7.05 8.38 -58.48
C LEU A 49 -7.05 9.20 -57.17
N GLU A 50 -6.43 10.39 -57.18
CA GLU A 50 -7.06 11.73 -57.18
C GLU A 50 -7.72 12.11 -55.84
N GLU A 51 -7.07 12.94 -55.02
CA GLU A 51 -7.13 14.42 -54.96
C GLU A 51 -8.54 15.02 -54.77
N ARG A 52 -8.74 15.66 -53.60
CA ARG A 52 -9.36 17.00 -53.53
C ARG A 52 -8.97 17.74 -52.24
N LYS A 53 -8.52 18.99 -52.44
CA LYS A 53 -8.15 20.02 -51.46
C LYS A 53 -9.32 20.95 -51.13
N GLY A 54 -9.21 21.63 -49.98
CA GLY A 54 -9.73 22.99 -49.68
C GLY A 54 -11.18 23.03 -49.16
N LEU A 55 -11.62 23.91 -48.25
CA LEU A 55 -11.19 25.18 -47.61
C LEU A 55 -12.05 25.31 -46.30
N VAL A 56 -11.59 25.84 -45.15
CA VAL A 56 -11.71 27.25 -44.60
C VAL A 56 -13.14 27.83 -44.80
N GLU A 57 -13.91 28.30 -43.80
CA GLU A 57 -13.75 29.44 -42.87
C GLU A 57 -14.78 29.42 -41.70
N ASP A 58 -14.40 30.09 -40.60
CA ASP A 58 -15.11 31.00 -39.67
C ASP A 58 -16.48 30.61 -39.06
N GLY A 59 -16.83 30.92 -37.81
CA GLY A 59 -16.36 31.91 -36.85
C GLY A 59 -17.56 32.78 -36.43
N GLU A 60 -18.01 32.70 -35.18
CA GLU A 60 -18.95 33.73 -34.65
C GLU A 60 -18.86 33.87 -33.12
N VAL A 61 -18.57 35.10 -32.71
CA VAL A 61 -18.59 35.66 -31.35
C VAL A 61 -19.72 36.67 -31.33
N LEU A 62 -20.56 36.69 -30.30
CA LEU A 62 -21.41 37.84 -30.00
C LEU A 62 -21.44 38.17 -28.50
N ARG A 63 -21.23 39.48 -28.24
CA ARG A 63 -21.32 40.19 -26.96
C ARG A 63 -22.72 40.78 -26.76
N GLY A 64 -23.14 40.87 -25.50
CA GLY A 64 -23.51 42.13 -24.82
C GLY A 64 -24.97 42.62 -24.85
N ALA A 65 -25.49 43.00 -23.68
CA ALA A 65 -26.25 44.24 -23.44
C ALA A 65 -26.45 44.51 -21.93
N GLU A 66 -26.37 45.79 -21.54
CA GLU A 66 -26.46 46.39 -20.21
C GLU A 66 -27.87 46.97 -19.88
N GLY A 67 -28.04 47.41 -18.61
CA GLY A 67 -29.01 48.44 -18.15
C GLY A 67 -29.87 47.95 -16.96
N GLY A 68 -29.99 48.57 -15.79
CA GLY A 68 -29.56 49.87 -15.27
C GLY A 68 -30.78 50.70 -14.82
N GLU A 69 -31.10 50.78 -13.52
CA GLU A 69 -31.85 51.90 -12.91
C GLU A 69 -31.76 51.91 -11.37
N ALA A 70 -31.65 53.11 -10.80
CA ALA A 70 -31.50 53.40 -9.37
C ALA A 70 -32.33 54.65 -9.01
N ASP A 71 -32.96 54.69 -7.82
CA ASP A 71 -33.14 55.91 -7.00
C ASP A 71 -33.47 55.54 -5.52
N PRO A 72 -33.11 56.37 -4.50
CA PRO A 72 -32.95 55.98 -3.10
C PRO A 72 -33.99 56.59 -2.14
N GLN A 73 -34.15 56.00 -0.94
CA GLN A 73 -34.26 56.77 0.32
C GLN A 73 -34.25 55.90 1.59
N ALA A 74 -33.24 56.20 2.42
CA ALA A 74 -33.30 56.40 3.87
C ALA A 74 -33.63 55.22 4.84
N GLN A 75 -32.60 54.91 5.65
CA GLN A 75 -32.58 54.76 7.13
C GLN A 75 -31.97 53.44 7.64
N THR A 76 -30.70 53.55 8.05
CA THR A 76 -30.02 52.60 8.96
C THR A 76 -30.57 52.75 10.38
N PRO A 77 -30.51 51.71 11.25
CA PRO A 77 -29.27 51.50 12.01
C PRO A 77 -28.85 50.03 12.28
N ARG A 78 -27.51 49.87 12.20
CA ARG A 78 -26.62 49.08 13.09
C ARG A 78 -26.43 47.57 12.90
N LYS A 79 -25.21 47.31 12.38
CA LYS A 79 -24.14 46.43 12.93
C LYS A 79 -24.33 44.91 12.87
N SER A 80 -23.61 44.29 11.93
CA SER A 80 -22.42 43.52 12.26
C SER A 80 -21.51 43.41 11.03
N SER A 81 -20.24 43.76 11.20
CA SER A 81 -19.21 43.72 10.18
C SER A 81 -18.81 42.27 9.93
N SER A 82 -19.21 41.71 8.79
CA SER A 82 -18.62 40.50 8.25
C SER A 82 -17.23 40.84 7.70
N SER A 83 -16.22 40.71 8.56
CA SER A 83 -14.84 40.61 8.07
C SER A 83 -14.72 39.30 7.31
N ARG A 84 -14.75 39.38 5.98
CA ARG A 84 -14.20 38.37 5.07
C ARG A 84 -12.74 38.16 5.44
N SER A 85 -12.48 37.28 6.38
CA SER A 85 -11.17 36.65 6.53
C SER A 85 -11.04 35.71 5.36
N SER A 86 -10.20 36.05 4.38
CA SER A 86 -9.78 35.13 3.35
C SER A 86 -9.09 33.96 4.07
N ARG A 87 -9.79 32.82 4.18
CA ARG A 87 -9.19 31.57 4.62
C ARG A 87 -8.12 31.22 3.61
N LYS A 88 -6.86 31.56 3.91
CA LYS A 88 -5.70 31.00 3.27
C LYS A 88 -5.77 29.49 3.54
N SER A 89 -6.06 28.68 2.52
CA SER A 89 -5.85 27.24 2.62
C SER A 89 -4.40 27.04 3.02
N PHE A 90 -4.15 26.36 4.13
CA PHE A 90 -2.82 26.03 4.61
C PHE A 90 -2.26 24.92 3.71
N ARG A 91 -1.94 25.25 2.46
CA ARG A 91 -1.15 24.38 1.58
C ARG A 91 0.27 24.51 2.05
N LEU A 92 0.73 23.54 2.82
CA LEU A 92 2.12 23.40 3.20
C LEU A 92 2.97 23.41 1.92
N ASP A 93 3.91 24.35 1.80
CA ASP A 93 4.68 24.58 0.57
C ASP A 93 5.83 23.57 0.43
N TYR A 94 5.51 22.26 0.38
CA TYR A 94 6.46 21.17 0.10
C TYR A 94 6.72 20.98 -1.40
N ARG A 95 6.24 21.91 -2.23
CA ARG A 95 6.53 21.97 -3.67
C ARG A 95 7.89 22.62 -3.92
N LEU A 96 8.91 22.14 -3.21
CA LEU A 96 10.26 22.26 -3.72
C LEU A 96 10.26 21.63 -5.12
N GLU A 97 10.66 22.41 -6.13
CA GLU A 97 10.91 21.98 -7.50
C GLU A 97 12.12 21.01 -7.56
N GLU A 98 12.17 20.03 -6.67
CA GLU A 98 13.12 18.94 -6.78
C GLU A 98 12.63 17.96 -7.86
N ASP A 99 13.55 17.55 -8.72
CA ASP A 99 13.34 16.42 -9.63
C ASP A 99 13.13 15.15 -8.79
N VAL A 100 11.87 14.86 -8.47
CA VAL A 100 11.47 13.63 -7.80
C VAL A 100 11.43 12.46 -8.79
N THR A 101 11.70 11.26 -8.28
CA THR A 101 11.60 10.04 -9.09
C THR A 101 10.18 9.83 -9.60
N LYS A 102 9.96 9.92 -10.92
CA LYS A 102 8.63 9.74 -11.53
C LYS A 102 8.34 8.27 -11.84
N SER A 103 7.07 7.90 -11.77
CA SER A 103 6.60 6.61 -12.27
C SER A 103 6.82 6.51 -13.78
N SER A 104 7.02 5.30 -14.29
CA SER A 104 7.25 5.07 -15.72
C SER A 104 6.72 3.71 -16.16
N ARG A 105 6.36 3.61 -17.44
CA ARG A 105 5.85 2.38 -18.05
C ARG A 105 6.77 1.88 -19.16
N ASP A 106 6.84 0.57 -19.32
CA ASP A 106 7.49 -0.05 -20.47
C ASP A 106 6.65 0.08 -21.75
N LYS A 107 7.22 -0.37 -22.88
CA LYS A 107 6.54 -0.39 -24.19
C LYS A 107 5.24 -1.21 -24.25
N HIS A 108 4.97 -2.02 -23.24
CA HIS A 108 3.75 -2.83 -23.11
C HIS A 108 2.73 -2.20 -22.14
N GLY A 109 3.01 -0.99 -21.66
CA GLY A 109 2.15 -0.26 -20.72
C GLY A 109 2.21 -0.81 -19.30
N ARG A 110 3.25 -1.57 -18.93
CA ARG A 110 3.45 -2.07 -17.58
C ARG A 110 4.34 -1.14 -16.79
N TRP A 111 4.00 -0.89 -15.53
CA TRP A 111 4.82 -0.07 -14.64
C TRP A 111 6.19 -0.72 -14.37
N THR A 112 7.21 0.13 -14.23
CA THR A 112 8.60 -0.29 -14.04
C THR A 112 9.23 0.40 -12.83
N ASN A 113 10.11 -0.33 -12.14
CA ASN A 113 10.97 0.24 -11.11
C ASN A 113 12.12 1.03 -11.76
N PRO A 114 12.33 2.31 -11.39
CA PRO A 114 13.41 3.14 -11.95
C PRO A 114 14.78 2.88 -11.30
N TRP A 115 14.84 2.25 -10.13
CA TRP A 115 16.07 2.12 -9.35
C TRP A 115 16.92 0.92 -9.76
N SER A 116 18.24 1.08 -9.75
CA SER A 116 19.21 0.00 -10.02
C SER A 116 19.22 -1.11 -8.95
N THR A 117 18.66 -0.83 -7.78
CA THR A 117 18.42 -1.79 -6.70
C THR A 117 17.34 -2.81 -7.05
N TRP A 118 16.44 -2.48 -7.99
CA TRP A 118 15.44 -3.42 -8.46
C TRP A 118 16.06 -4.56 -9.25
N ARG A 119 15.84 -5.78 -8.75
CA ARG A 119 16.19 -7.02 -9.44
C ARG A 119 15.07 -8.02 -9.26
N PHE A 120 14.30 -8.24 -10.31
CA PHE A 120 13.32 -9.32 -10.28
C PHE A 120 14.04 -10.68 -10.37
N PRO A 121 13.66 -11.67 -9.55
CA PRO A 121 14.30 -12.98 -9.58
C PRO A 121 14.19 -13.64 -10.96
N SER A 122 15.28 -14.28 -11.40
CA SER A 122 15.27 -15.04 -12.65
C SER A 122 14.30 -16.22 -12.57
N TYR A 123 13.82 -16.72 -13.70
CA TYR A 123 12.97 -17.91 -13.74
C TYR A 123 13.62 -19.13 -13.06
N THR A 124 14.93 -19.29 -13.18
CA THR A 124 15.67 -20.37 -12.52
C THR A 124 15.71 -20.17 -11.01
N THR A 125 15.85 -18.94 -10.52
CA THR A 125 15.80 -18.61 -9.10
C THR A 125 14.40 -18.85 -8.53
N LEU A 126 13.35 -18.44 -9.24
CA LEU A 126 11.96 -18.69 -8.82
C LEU A 126 11.65 -20.19 -8.80
N LEU A 127 12.06 -20.95 -9.81
CA LEU A 127 11.85 -22.39 -9.84
C LEU A 127 12.57 -23.08 -8.67
N ARG A 128 13.80 -22.66 -8.37
CA ARG A 128 14.56 -23.13 -7.20
C ARG A 128 13.83 -22.81 -5.91
N PHE A 129 13.41 -21.57 -5.74
CA PHE A 129 12.64 -21.14 -4.58
C PHE A 129 11.41 -22.01 -4.35
N LEU A 130 10.60 -22.20 -5.38
CA LEU A 130 9.32 -22.90 -5.26
C LEU A 130 9.45 -24.42 -5.08
N LEU A 131 10.52 -25.05 -5.58
CA LEU A 131 10.65 -26.52 -5.61
C LEU A 131 11.75 -27.08 -4.71
N TRP A 132 12.80 -26.32 -4.43
CA TRP A 132 14.02 -26.81 -3.79
C TRP A 132 14.43 -26.08 -2.53
N ASP A 133 14.15 -24.77 -2.42
CA ASP A 133 14.51 -24.03 -1.22
C ASP A 133 13.70 -24.59 -0.03
N LYS A 134 14.39 -24.81 1.08
CA LYS A 134 13.75 -25.35 2.29
C LYS A 134 12.98 -24.24 2.96
N ASN A 135 11.71 -24.50 3.24
CA ASN A 135 10.90 -23.60 4.05
C ASN A 135 11.34 -23.73 5.52
N HIS A 136 11.93 -22.64 6.04
CA HIS A 136 12.39 -22.55 7.42
C HIS A 136 11.43 -21.74 8.31
N SER A 137 10.20 -21.50 7.86
CA SER A 137 9.24 -20.69 8.61
C SER A 137 8.87 -21.29 9.95
N ASN A 138 8.88 -22.63 10.08
CA ASN A 138 8.61 -23.40 11.30
C ASN A 138 7.42 -22.87 12.13
N VAL A 139 6.37 -22.40 11.47
CA VAL A 139 5.14 -21.94 12.14
C VAL A 139 4.53 -23.13 12.90
N PRO A 140 4.35 -23.02 14.23
CA PRO A 140 3.84 -24.13 15.03
C PRO A 140 2.37 -24.40 14.69
N ALA A 141 2.02 -25.69 14.65
CA ALA A 141 0.63 -26.12 14.46
C ALA A 141 -0.21 -26.01 15.75
N SER A 142 0.44 -25.96 16.92
CA SER A 142 -0.21 -25.83 18.22
C SER A 142 -0.72 -24.41 18.39
N LYS A 143 -2.01 -24.29 18.73
CA LYS A 143 -2.63 -23.01 19.04
C LYS A 143 -2.05 -22.43 20.34
N GLU A 144 -1.73 -23.28 21.31
CA GLU A 144 -1.19 -22.90 22.62
C GLU A 144 0.18 -22.22 22.47
N VAL A 145 1.05 -22.76 21.61
CA VAL A 145 2.36 -22.15 21.32
C VAL A 145 2.17 -20.80 20.63
N LEU A 146 1.33 -20.73 19.59
CA LEU A 146 1.04 -19.47 18.89
C LEU A 146 0.43 -18.43 19.83
N GLU A 147 -0.43 -18.82 20.77
CA GLU A 147 -1.04 -17.90 21.73
C GLU A 147 -0.03 -17.37 22.74
N SER A 148 0.95 -18.20 23.13
CA SER A 148 2.00 -17.78 24.06
C SER A 148 3.02 -16.84 23.42
N GLU A 149 3.33 -17.00 22.14
CA GLU A 149 4.40 -16.25 21.48
C GLU A 149 3.87 -15.07 20.66
N LEU A 150 2.68 -15.21 20.06
CA LEU A 150 1.99 -14.20 19.27
C LEU A 150 0.52 -14.12 19.72
N PRO A 151 0.26 -13.60 20.94
CA PRO A 151 -1.09 -13.44 21.45
C PRO A 151 -1.90 -12.52 20.53
N VAL A 152 -3.17 -12.86 20.33
CA VAL A 152 -4.13 -11.99 19.63
C VAL A 152 -4.97 -11.30 20.69
N MET A 153 -4.73 -10.01 20.85
CA MET A 153 -5.38 -9.16 21.81
C MET A 153 -6.64 -8.55 21.22
N GLU A 154 -7.62 -8.28 22.08
CA GLU A 154 -8.81 -7.56 21.68
C GLU A 154 -8.51 -6.05 21.62
N PRO A 155 -8.75 -5.37 20.48
CA PRO A 155 -8.48 -3.94 20.36
C PRO A 155 -9.32 -3.10 21.33
N TYR A 156 -8.76 -1.99 21.80
CA TYR A 156 -9.39 -1.16 22.84
C TYR A 156 -10.80 -0.65 22.47
N PHE A 157 -11.06 -0.45 21.18
CA PHE A 157 -12.32 0.08 20.65
C PHE A 157 -13.46 -0.96 20.62
N VAL A 158 -13.16 -2.26 20.70
CA VAL A 158 -14.19 -3.32 20.64
C VAL A 158 -15.18 -3.21 21.81
N ASN A 159 -14.69 -2.86 23.00
CA ASN A 159 -15.52 -2.71 24.20
C ASN A 159 -15.85 -1.24 24.54
N ASN A 160 -15.25 -0.29 23.84
CA ASN A 160 -15.36 1.14 24.15
C ASN A 160 -15.49 1.99 22.88
N LEU A 161 -16.54 1.76 22.08
CA LEU A 161 -16.78 2.50 20.84
C LEU A 161 -16.89 4.03 21.06
N ASP A 162 -17.41 4.44 22.23
CA ASP A 162 -17.58 5.85 22.61
C ASP A 162 -16.27 6.59 22.94
N LEU A 163 -15.12 5.90 23.09
CA LEU A 163 -13.83 6.54 23.37
C LEU A 163 -13.09 7.01 22.10
N SER A 164 -13.59 6.67 20.91
CA SER A 164 -13.01 7.12 19.63
C SER A 164 -13.04 8.65 19.46
N ASP A 165 -13.84 9.37 20.24
CA ASP A 165 -13.94 10.83 20.23
C ASP A 165 -13.03 11.56 21.24
N SER A 166 -12.11 10.88 21.94
CA SER A 166 -11.42 11.52 23.08
C SER A 166 -9.94 11.14 23.29
N SER A 167 -9.08 11.53 22.35
CA SER A 167 -7.80 12.16 22.72
C SER A 167 -7.17 12.90 21.55
N PRO A 168 -6.70 14.16 21.73
CA PRO A 168 -5.78 14.78 20.79
C PRO A 168 -4.48 13.97 20.76
N GLY A 169 -4.14 13.39 19.62
CA GLY A 169 -2.89 12.66 19.44
C GLY A 169 -2.91 11.69 18.27
N LEU A 170 -1.76 11.05 18.05
CA LEU A 170 -1.57 9.99 17.06
C LEU A 170 -1.61 8.62 17.76
N ARG A 171 -2.53 7.74 17.34
CA ARG A 171 -2.63 6.37 17.85
C ARG A 171 -2.50 5.39 16.70
N VAL A 172 -1.84 4.26 16.96
CA VAL A 172 -1.79 3.13 16.02
C VAL A 172 -2.27 1.86 16.69
N THR A 173 -3.06 1.07 15.96
CA THR A 173 -3.48 -0.28 16.34
C THR A 173 -3.05 -1.26 15.24
N TRP A 174 -2.30 -2.31 15.59
CA TRP A 174 -1.87 -3.29 14.60
C TRP A 174 -2.90 -4.41 14.47
N LEU A 175 -3.58 -4.52 13.33
CA LEU A 175 -4.60 -5.55 13.07
C LEU A 175 -4.03 -6.82 12.42
N GLY A 176 -2.71 -6.89 12.34
CA GLY A 176 -1.96 -7.99 11.72
C GLY A 176 -1.58 -7.70 10.27
N HIS A 177 -0.51 -8.35 9.83
CA HIS A 177 0.09 -8.17 8.51
C HIS A 177 0.43 -6.70 8.25
N ALA A 178 0.07 -6.16 7.10
CA ALA A 178 0.19 -4.74 6.75
C ALA A 178 -1.04 -3.91 7.15
N THR A 179 -2.02 -4.49 7.85
CA THR A 179 -3.21 -3.78 8.30
C THR A 179 -2.95 -3.07 9.62
N VAL A 180 -2.89 -1.74 9.58
CA VAL A 180 -2.89 -0.88 10.76
C VAL A 180 -4.07 0.08 10.71
N LEU A 181 -4.69 0.31 11.86
CA LEU A 181 -5.61 1.42 12.08
C LEU A 181 -4.80 2.56 12.70
N VAL A 182 -4.83 3.72 12.07
CA VAL A 182 -4.17 4.94 12.52
C VAL A 182 -5.23 6.00 12.80
N GLU A 183 -5.21 6.56 14.00
CA GLU A 183 -6.07 7.66 14.42
C GLU A 183 -5.18 8.89 14.50
N MET A 184 -5.42 9.89 13.66
CA MET A 184 -4.63 11.12 13.61
C MET A 184 -5.47 12.28 13.08
N ASP A 185 -5.30 13.46 13.67
CA ASP A 185 -5.87 14.71 13.15
C ASP A 185 -7.38 14.62 12.84
N GLY A 186 -8.12 13.86 13.67
CA GLY A 186 -9.56 13.65 13.53
C GLY A 186 -9.99 12.63 12.47
N LEU A 187 -9.05 11.86 11.89
CA LEU A 187 -9.32 10.79 10.92
C LEU A 187 -8.91 9.42 11.45
N ASN A 188 -9.73 8.42 11.12
CA ASN A 188 -9.42 7.00 11.27
C ASN A 188 -9.04 6.42 9.91
N ILE A 189 -7.77 6.07 9.76
CA ILE A 189 -7.14 5.62 8.51
C ILE A 189 -6.78 4.15 8.63
N LEU A 190 -7.22 3.34 7.67
CA LEU A 190 -6.94 1.92 7.62
C LEU A 190 -6.01 1.59 6.44
N THR A 191 -4.93 0.88 6.69
CA THR A 191 -3.98 0.49 5.63
C THR A 191 -4.24 -0.95 5.18
N ASP A 192 -4.14 -1.23 3.88
CA ASP A 192 -4.12 -2.60 3.31
C ASP A 192 -4.96 -3.64 4.07
N PRO A 193 -6.30 -3.44 4.15
CA PRO A 193 -7.15 -4.24 5.03
C PRO A 193 -7.31 -5.68 4.53
N ILE A 194 -6.89 -6.63 5.36
CA ILE A 194 -7.15 -8.07 5.16
C ILE A 194 -7.71 -8.73 6.44
N PHE A 195 -9.02 -8.92 6.46
CA PHE A 195 -9.78 -9.64 7.48
C PHE A 195 -10.07 -11.10 7.08
N SER A 196 -9.88 -11.46 5.81
CA SER A 196 -10.03 -12.83 5.33
C SER A 196 -9.01 -13.80 5.94
N GLN A 197 -9.36 -15.09 5.92
CA GLN A 197 -8.49 -16.16 6.42
C GLN A 197 -7.33 -16.49 5.46
N ARG A 198 -7.54 -16.29 4.14
CA ARG A 198 -6.52 -16.50 3.13
C ARG A 198 -6.29 -15.28 2.26
N ALA A 199 -5.02 -14.99 2.03
CA ALA A 199 -4.55 -14.06 1.01
C ALA A 199 -4.52 -14.76 -0.35
N SER A 200 -5.68 -14.87 -1.00
CA SER A 200 -5.85 -15.67 -2.21
C SER A 200 -7.11 -15.25 -2.98
N PRO A 201 -7.17 -15.48 -4.31
CA PRO A 201 -8.41 -15.30 -5.06
C PRO A 201 -9.55 -16.23 -4.57
N VAL A 202 -9.22 -17.29 -3.82
CA VAL A 202 -10.20 -18.26 -3.30
C VAL A 202 -9.87 -18.66 -1.86
N GLN A 203 -10.88 -18.83 -1.02
CA GLN A 203 -10.67 -19.13 0.41
C GLN A 203 -10.32 -20.60 0.73
N PHE A 204 -10.35 -21.50 -0.26
CA PHE A 204 -9.98 -22.91 -0.08
C PHE A 204 -8.51 -23.23 -0.43
N MET A 205 -7.76 -22.28 -1.02
CA MET A 205 -6.38 -22.48 -1.49
C MET A 205 -5.56 -21.20 -1.31
N GLY A 206 -4.22 -21.31 -1.24
CA GLY A 206 -3.32 -20.16 -1.05
C GLY A 206 -2.90 -19.94 0.42
N PRO A 207 -2.06 -18.95 0.70
CA PRO A 207 -1.58 -18.65 2.05
C PRO A 207 -2.72 -18.45 3.04
N LYS A 208 -2.73 -19.20 4.14
CA LYS A 208 -3.67 -19.00 5.26
C LYS A 208 -2.93 -18.31 6.39
N ARG A 209 -3.55 -17.30 7.00
CA ARG A 209 -2.99 -16.67 8.21
C ARG A 209 -2.92 -17.67 9.35
N TYR A 210 -1.84 -17.62 10.13
CA TYR A 210 -1.70 -18.42 11.35
C TYR A 210 -2.14 -17.65 12.60
N ARG A 211 -2.24 -16.32 12.53
CA ARG A 211 -2.92 -15.46 13.51
C ARG A 211 -4.11 -14.79 12.87
N GLY A 212 -5.29 -14.94 13.47
CA GLY A 212 -6.54 -14.34 12.98
C GLY A 212 -6.53 -12.81 13.12
N PRO A 213 -7.45 -12.10 12.46
CA PRO A 213 -7.64 -10.68 12.72
C PRO A 213 -8.13 -10.51 14.17
N PRO A 214 -7.68 -9.47 14.89
CA PRO A 214 -8.05 -9.25 16.30
C PRO A 214 -9.49 -8.73 16.48
N CYS A 215 -10.13 -8.27 15.40
CA CYS A 215 -11.54 -7.85 15.37
C CYS A 215 -12.17 -8.17 14.01
N THR A 216 -13.49 -8.07 13.93
CA THR A 216 -14.22 -8.11 12.66
C THR A 216 -14.36 -6.71 12.05
N VAL A 217 -14.81 -6.63 10.79
CA VAL A 217 -15.08 -5.34 10.13
C VAL A 217 -16.19 -4.59 10.85
N GLU A 218 -17.18 -5.26 11.42
CA GLU A 218 -18.30 -4.67 12.17
C GLU A 218 -17.87 -4.04 13.50
N GLN A 219 -16.76 -4.52 14.08
CA GLN A 219 -16.22 -4.04 15.35
C GLN A 219 -15.28 -2.85 15.19
N LEU A 220 -14.85 -2.51 13.97
CA LEU A 220 -14.03 -1.32 13.74
C LEU A 220 -14.75 -0.04 14.20
N PRO A 221 -14.03 1.02 14.60
CA PRO A 221 -14.63 2.34 14.67
C PRO A 221 -15.05 2.83 13.27
N ARG A 222 -15.62 4.03 13.17
CA ARG A 222 -15.78 4.71 11.87
C ARG A 222 -14.43 4.76 11.16
N ILE A 223 -14.39 4.46 9.87
CA ILE A 223 -13.18 4.57 9.04
C ILE A 223 -13.43 5.64 8.00
N ASP A 224 -12.62 6.69 8.01
CA ASP A 224 -12.74 7.81 7.07
C ASP A 224 -12.00 7.54 5.77
N ALA A 225 -10.85 6.87 5.87
CA ALA A 225 -9.98 6.59 4.74
C ALA A 225 -9.41 5.17 4.79
N VAL A 226 -9.36 4.52 3.63
CA VAL A 226 -8.52 3.34 3.40
C VAL A 226 -7.42 3.71 2.42
N VAL A 227 -6.17 3.35 2.72
CA VAL A 227 -5.06 3.45 1.76
C VAL A 227 -4.63 2.05 1.33
N ILE A 228 -4.52 1.84 0.02
CA ILE A 228 -4.03 0.59 -0.58
C ILE A 228 -2.64 0.82 -1.13
N SER A 229 -1.63 0.04 -0.74
CA SER A 229 -0.27 0.17 -1.27
C SER A 229 -0.12 -0.43 -2.67
N HIS A 230 -0.70 -1.62 -2.90
CA HIS A 230 -0.58 -2.34 -4.17
C HIS A 230 -1.61 -3.48 -4.27
N SER A 231 -1.56 -4.22 -5.38
CA SER A 231 -2.65 -5.14 -5.76
C SER A 231 -2.53 -6.57 -5.21
N HIS A 232 -1.52 -6.94 -4.42
CA HIS A 232 -1.39 -8.34 -3.98
C HIS A 232 -2.52 -8.76 -3.03
N TYR A 233 -2.79 -10.07 -2.95
CA TYR A 233 -3.97 -10.60 -2.24
C TYR A 233 -3.92 -10.45 -0.72
N ASP A 234 -2.73 -10.29 -0.15
CA ASP A 234 -2.50 -10.02 1.26
C ASP A 234 -2.61 -8.53 1.63
N HIS A 235 -2.73 -7.64 0.62
CA HIS A 235 -2.88 -6.18 0.81
C HIS A 235 -4.21 -5.64 0.27
N LEU A 236 -4.73 -6.25 -0.80
CA LEU A 236 -6.02 -5.94 -1.42
C LEU A 236 -6.92 -7.19 -1.43
N ASP A 237 -7.57 -7.42 -0.29
CA ASP A 237 -8.49 -8.54 -0.07
C ASP A 237 -9.93 -8.19 -0.49
N ALA A 238 -10.48 -8.98 -1.41
CA ALA A 238 -11.84 -8.73 -1.93
C ALA A 238 -12.93 -8.89 -0.86
N GLY A 239 -12.75 -9.80 0.11
CA GLY A 239 -13.70 -9.96 1.21
C GLY A 239 -13.74 -8.73 2.11
N SER A 240 -12.56 -8.21 2.46
CA SER A 240 -12.42 -6.99 3.28
C SER A 240 -12.98 -5.76 2.58
N VAL A 241 -12.69 -5.59 1.27
CA VAL A 241 -13.27 -4.50 0.47
C VAL A 241 -14.79 -4.57 0.46
N ALA A 242 -15.37 -5.75 0.22
CA ALA A 242 -16.82 -5.92 0.21
C ALA A 242 -17.46 -5.58 1.57
N SER A 243 -16.92 -6.11 2.67
CA SER A 243 -17.46 -5.85 4.02
C SER A 243 -17.29 -4.39 4.46
N LEU A 244 -16.17 -3.75 4.13
CA LEU A 244 -15.95 -2.32 4.43
C LEU A 244 -16.91 -1.44 3.62
N ASN A 245 -17.09 -1.73 2.34
CA ASN A 245 -18.00 -0.99 1.48
C ASN A 245 -19.47 -1.19 1.89
N GLU A 246 -19.86 -2.40 2.27
CA GLU A 246 -21.19 -2.68 2.80
C GLU A 246 -21.47 -1.90 4.09
N ARG A 247 -20.47 -1.78 4.97
CA ARG A 247 -20.61 -1.09 6.25
C ARG A 247 -20.60 0.43 6.15
N PHE A 248 -19.65 1.00 5.40
CA PHE A 248 -19.39 2.45 5.41
C PHE A 248 -19.85 3.17 4.13
N GLY A 249 -20.09 2.44 3.04
CA GLY A 249 -20.59 3.00 1.78
C GLY A 249 -19.74 4.17 1.25
N GLY A 250 -20.43 5.19 0.72
CA GLY A 250 -19.79 6.38 0.12
C GLY A 250 -19.09 7.32 1.11
N GLU A 251 -19.30 7.16 2.42
CA GLU A 251 -18.59 7.94 3.44
C GLU A 251 -17.12 7.55 3.54
N LEU A 252 -16.79 6.28 3.28
CA LEU A 252 -15.42 5.79 3.26
C LEU A 252 -14.74 6.18 1.96
N ARG A 253 -13.62 6.92 2.05
CA ARG A 253 -12.77 7.20 0.88
C ARG A 253 -11.67 6.16 0.71
N TRP A 254 -11.53 5.63 -0.49
CA TRP A 254 -10.46 4.70 -0.87
C TRP A 254 -9.37 5.45 -1.63
N PHE A 255 -8.13 5.42 -1.15
CA PHE A 255 -6.96 5.94 -1.84
C PHE A 255 -6.14 4.78 -2.41
N VAL A 256 -5.94 4.77 -3.72
CA VAL A 256 -5.31 3.65 -4.44
C VAL A 256 -4.30 4.13 -5.50
N PRO A 257 -3.24 3.36 -5.78
CA PRO A 257 -2.32 3.64 -6.89
C PRO A 257 -3.01 3.52 -8.26
N LEU A 258 -2.47 4.22 -9.26
CA LEU A 258 -2.93 4.15 -10.66
C LEU A 258 -3.23 2.73 -11.18
N GLY A 259 -4.38 2.55 -11.81
CA GLY A 259 -4.90 1.31 -12.38
C GLY A 259 -5.80 0.47 -11.47
N LEU A 260 -5.98 0.83 -10.19
CA LEU A 260 -6.83 0.09 -9.24
C LEU A 260 -8.27 0.61 -9.12
N MET A 261 -8.57 1.83 -9.57
CA MET A 261 -9.91 2.42 -9.46
C MET A 261 -10.97 1.54 -10.11
N ASP A 262 -10.74 1.11 -11.34
CA ASP A 262 -11.69 0.26 -12.08
C ASP A 262 -12.02 -1.03 -11.32
N TRP A 263 -11.04 -1.62 -10.64
CA TRP A 263 -11.26 -2.83 -9.84
C TRP A 263 -12.12 -2.54 -8.60
N LEU A 264 -11.85 -1.45 -7.86
CA LEU A 264 -12.63 -1.03 -6.69
C LEU A 264 -14.06 -0.64 -7.07
N VAL A 265 -14.24 0.12 -8.16
CA VAL A 265 -15.56 0.52 -8.67
C VAL A 265 -16.38 -0.72 -9.08
N LYS A 266 -15.76 -1.72 -9.71
CA LYS A 266 -16.42 -3.00 -10.00
C LYS A 266 -16.81 -3.80 -8.76
N MET A 267 -16.15 -3.58 -7.63
CA MET A 267 -16.52 -4.13 -6.32
C MET A 267 -17.63 -3.32 -5.63
N GLY A 268 -18.10 -2.22 -6.23
CA GLY A 268 -19.18 -1.38 -5.73
C GLY A 268 -18.71 -0.17 -4.90
N CYS A 269 -17.41 0.14 -4.86
CA CYS A 269 -16.90 1.30 -4.15
C CYS A 269 -17.14 2.58 -4.96
N GLU A 270 -17.84 3.55 -4.38
CA GLU A 270 -18.25 4.79 -5.07
C GLU A 270 -17.25 5.95 -4.87
N ASN A 271 -16.60 6.01 -3.71
CA ASN A 271 -15.68 7.09 -3.33
C ASN A 271 -14.23 6.62 -3.40
N VAL A 272 -13.71 6.50 -4.63
CA VAL A 272 -12.35 6.04 -4.91
C VAL A 272 -11.52 7.20 -5.48
N MET A 273 -10.31 7.35 -4.97
CA MET A 273 -9.31 8.30 -5.43
C MET A 273 -8.07 7.53 -5.89
N GLU A 274 -7.74 7.68 -7.16
CA GLU A 274 -6.61 7.01 -7.77
C GLU A 274 -5.50 8.02 -8.05
N LEU A 275 -4.28 7.71 -7.63
CA LEU A 275 -3.15 8.64 -7.63
C LEU A 275 -1.90 8.01 -8.24
N ASP A 276 -1.16 8.81 -9.01
CA ASP A 276 0.22 8.53 -9.36
C ASP A 276 1.15 8.90 -8.19
N TRP A 277 2.41 8.48 -8.26
CA TRP A 277 3.42 8.94 -7.33
C TRP A 277 3.52 10.47 -7.31
N TRP A 278 3.59 11.01 -6.10
CA TRP A 278 3.62 12.42 -5.75
C TRP A 278 2.32 13.19 -6.02
N GLU A 279 1.28 12.53 -6.51
CA GLU A 279 -0.05 13.12 -6.53
C GLU A 279 -0.68 13.05 -5.14
N GLU A 280 -1.48 14.06 -4.85
CA GLU A 280 -2.04 14.32 -3.54
C GLU A 280 -3.56 14.50 -3.61
N ASN A 281 -4.26 14.09 -2.57
CA ASN A 281 -5.66 14.41 -2.37
C ASN A 281 -5.99 14.41 -0.86
N CYS A 282 -7.24 14.69 -0.49
CA CYS A 282 -7.67 14.73 0.91
C CYS A 282 -8.98 13.96 1.09
N VAL A 283 -9.48 13.79 2.32
CA VAL A 283 -10.85 13.32 2.54
C VAL A 283 -11.78 14.54 2.45
N PRO A 284 -12.91 14.50 1.70
CA PRO A 284 -13.81 15.65 1.62
C PRO A 284 -14.31 16.07 3.00
N GLY A 285 -14.15 17.35 3.33
CA GLY A 285 -14.47 17.89 4.66
C GLY A 285 -13.30 17.89 5.66
N HIS A 286 -12.16 17.28 5.29
CA HIS A 286 -10.90 17.25 6.04
C HIS A 286 -9.74 17.66 5.11
N ASP A 287 -9.88 18.84 4.51
CA ASP A 287 -8.94 19.36 3.48
C ASP A 287 -7.54 19.70 4.05
N ASP A 288 -7.39 19.70 5.38
CA ASP A 288 -6.17 19.93 6.13
C ASP A 288 -5.32 18.66 6.32
N VAL A 289 -5.87 17.47 6.04
CA VAL A 289 -5.12 16.21 6.03
C VAL A 289 -4.90 15.74 4.59
N THR A 290 -3.65 15.81 4.14
CA THR A 290 -3.27 15.47 2.77
C THR A 290 -2.71 14.04 2.69
N PHE A 291 -3.26 13.25 1.77
CA PHE A 291 -2.78 11.92 1.39
C PHE A 291 -1.98 12.02 0.11
N VAL A 292 -0.71 11.63 0.16
CA VAL A 292 0.19 11.61 -1.00
C VAL A 292 0.57 10.17 -1.31
N CYS A 293 0.29 9.71 -2.52
CA CYS A 293 0.83 8.43 -2.99
C CYS A 293 2.31 8.63 -3.26
N THR A 294 3.19 7.91 -2.58
CA THR A 294 4.65 8.05 -2.70
C THR A 294 5.28 6.80 -3.32
N PRO A 295 6.48 6.89 -3.92
CA PRO A 295 7.08 5.71 -4.55
C PRO A 295 7.51 4.64 -3.55
N SER A 296 7.46 3.39 -4.01
CA SER A 296 8.04 2.21 -3.35
C SER A 296 8.70 1.32 -4.41
N GLN A 297 9.67 0.49 -4.02
CA GLN A 297 10.27 -0.51 -4.89
C GLN A 297 9.58 -1.86 -4.73
N HIS A 298 8.51 -2.07 -5.49
CA HIS A 298 7.74 -3.32 -5.47
C HIS A 298 7.14 -3.64 -6.85
N TRP A 299 6.07 -4.42 -6.89
CA TRP A 299 5.38 -4.83 -8.11
C TRP A 299 3.91 -5.14 -7.80
N SER A 300 3.09 -5.33 -8.85
CA SER A 300 1.67 -5.62 -8.70
C SER A 300 1.27 -6.79 -9.59
N LYS A 301 0.45 -7.70 -9.08
CA LYS A 301 -0.17 -8.79 -9.83
C LYS A 301 -1.38 -9.37 -9.10
N ARG A 302 -2.41 -9.79 -9.84
CA ARG A 302 -3.55 -10.56 -9.29
C ARG A 302 -3.83 -11.81 -10.12
N THR A 303 -3.75 -11.68 -11.44
CA THR A 303 -4.03 -12.76 -12.38
C THR A 303 -2.76 -13.24 -13.09
N ALA A 304 -2.89 -14.23 -13.96
CA ALA A 304 -1.74 -14.77 -14.69
C ALA A 304 -1.19 -13.83 -15.79
N VAL A 305 -1.85 -12.70 -16.07
CA VAL A 305 -1.60 -11.85 -17.24
C VAL A 305 -1.57 -10.35 -16.95
N ASP A 306 -1.67 -9.95 -15.68
CA ASP A 306 -1.75 -8.55 -15.26
C ASP A 306 -0.50 -8.03 -14.52
N ASP A 307 0.64 -8.70 -14.69
CA ASP A 307 1.93 -8.25 -14.16
C ASP A 307 2.14 -6.76 -14.43
N ASN A 308 2.23 -5.98 -13.35
CA ASN A 308 2.46 -4.53 -13.33
C ASN A 308 1.48 -3.71 -14.18
N ARG A 309 0.23 -4.17 -14.33
CA ARG A 309 -0.85 -3.38 -14.95
C ARG A 309 -1.33 -2.25 -14.05
N THR A 310 -1.21 -2.41 -12.74
CA THR A 310 -1.48 -1.37 -11.74
C THR A 310 -0.19 -0.95 -11.07
N LEU A 311 -0.14 0.29 -10.60
CA LEU A 311 0.98 0.85 -9.86
C LEU A 311 1.01 0.24 -8.44
N TRP A 312 2.12 0.46 -7.76
CA TRP A 312 2.35 0.17 -6.33
C TRP A 312 2.93 1.43 -5.69
N GLY A 313 2.81 1.59 -4.40
CA GLY A 313 3.37 2.76 -3.72
C GLY A 313 3.32 2.65 -2.20
N SER A 314 3.93 3.63 -1.56
CA SER A 314 3.74 3.98 -0.16
C SER A 314 2.76 5.14 -0.03
N TRP A 315 2.42 5.52 1.20
CA TRP A 315 1.54 6.63 1.48
C TRP A 315 2.15 7.56 2.52
N SER A 316 2.19 8.86 2.23
CA SER A 316 2.48 9.91 3.21
C SER A 316 1.17 10.63 3.53
N VAL A 317 0.80 10.64 4.81
CA VAL A 317 -0.39 11.34 5.33
C VAL A 317 0.10 12.51 6.17
N LEU A 318 -0.29 13.71 5.76
CA LEU A 318 0.22 14.98 6.27
C LEU A 318 -0.94 15.76 6.90
N GLY A 319 -1.07 15.69 8.22
CA GLY A 319 -2.01 16.48 8.99
C GLY A 319 -1.41 17.78 9.54
N PRO A 320 -2.23 18.63 10.19
CA PRO A 320 -1.76 19.83 10.87
C PRO A 320 -0.85 19.54 12.07
N ASP A 321 -1.16 18.50 12.85
CA ASP A 321 -0.43 18.16 14.08
C ASP A 321 0.49 16.94 13.91
N HIS A 322 0.14 15.99 13.04
CA HIS A 322 0.92 14.76 12.86
C HIS A 322 1.18 14.39 11.40
N ARG A 323 2.27 13.64 11.18
CA ARG A 323 2.60 13.02 9.89
C ARG A 323 2.79 11.51 10.05
N PHE A 324 2.09 10.75 9.21
CA PHE A 324 2.17 9.30 9.16
C PHE A 324 2.71 8.82 7.81
N PHE A 325 3.58 7.83 7.83
CA PHE A 325 4.06 7.14 6.64
C PHE A 325 3.67 5.66 6.65
N PHE A 326 3.17 5.15 5.54
CA PHE A 326 2.92 3.73 5.34
C PHE A 326 3.72 3.23 4.16
N ALA A 327 4.68 2.33 4.41
CA ALA A 327 5.63 1.87 3.40
C ALA A 327 5.01 0.95 2.33
N GLY A 328 3.91 0.25 2.67
CA GLY A 328 3.47 -0.91 1.90
C GLY A 328 4.56 -1.99 1.85
N ASP A 329 4.52 -2.83 0.81
CA ASP A 329 5.63 -3.72 0.50
C ASP A 329 6.68 -2.99 -0.33
N THR A 330 7.95 -3.20 0.00
CA THR A 330 9.06 -2.57 -0.69
C THR A 330 10.37 -3.30 -0.46
N GLY A 331 11.23 -3.33 -1.47
CA GLY A 331 12.67 -3.46 -1.27
C GLY A 331 13.29 -2.11 -0.91
N TYR A 332 14.53 -2.10 -0.43
CA TYR A 332 15.22 -0.84 -0.14
C TYR A 332 15.59 -0.10 -1.44
N CYS A 333 15.34 1.21 -1.48
CA CYS A 333 15.72 2.08 -2.60
C CYS A 333 15.86 3.55 -2.15
N PRO A 334 16.54 4.42 -2.93
CA PRO A 334 16.79 5.82 -2.57
C PRO A 334 15.55 6.70 -2.34
N THR A 335 14.36 6.26 -2.77
CA THR A 335 13.14 7.08 -2.67
C THR A 335 12.78 7.45 -1.24
N PHE A 336 13.17 6.66 -0.24
CA PHE A 336 12.87 6.95 1.16
C PHE A 336 13.57 8.22 1.63
N GLN A 337 14.76 8.52 1.10
CA GLN A 337 15.46 9.79 1.35
C GLN A 337 14.79 10.97 0.63
N GLU A 338 14.24 10.76 -0.57
CA GLU A 338 13.43 11.77 -1.27
C GLU A 338 12.17 12.09 -0.46
N ILE A 339 11.46 11.07 0.02
CA ILE A 339 10.26 11.20 0.84
C ILE A 339 10.58 11.91 2.17
N GLY A 340 11.64 11.47 2.87
CA GLY A 340 12.07 12.09 4.13
C GLY A 340 12.48 13.55 3.97
N ARG A 341 13.20 13.91 2.90
CA ARG A 341 13.56 15.31 2.62
C ARG A 341 12.33 16.18 2.30
N ARG A 342 11.35 15.62 1.59
CA ARG A 342 10.18 16.39 1.13
C ARG A 342 9.09 16.55 2.19
N PHE A 343 8.86 15.50 2.98
CA PHE A 343 7.71 15.39 3.88
C PHE A 343 8.09 15.11 5.34
N GLY A 344 9.35 14.77 5.63
CA GLY A 344 9.81 14.53 6.99
C GLY A 344 9.93 15.82 7.83
N PRO A 345 10.17 15.67 9.14
CA PRO A 345 10.15 14.40 9.88
C PRO A 345 8.73 13.82 10.01
N PHE A 346 8.61 12.49 10.01
CA PHE A 346 7.35 11.80 10.28
C PHE A 346 7.23 11.45 11.76
N ASP A 347 6.03 11.56 12.34
CA ASP A 347 5.80 11.17 13.73
C ASP A 347 5.74 9.65 13.89
N LEU A 348 5.12 8.96 12.93
CA LEU A 348 5.07 7.51 12.86
C LEU A 348 5.25 7.01 11.43
N ALA A 349 6.04 5.95 11.26
CA ALA A 349 6.08 5.16 10.03
C ALA A 349 5.72 3.68 10.28
N ALA A 350 4.83 3.11 9.48
CA ALA A 350 4.56 1.68 9.45
C ALA A 350 5.41 1.02 8.35
N ILE A 351 6.39 0.19 8.75
CA ILE A 351 7.44 -0.33 7.87
C ILE A 351 7.49 -1.88 7.96
N PRO A 352 7.50 -2.61 6.82
CA PRO A 352 7.55 -4.07 6.84
C PRO A 352 8.89 -4.58 7.35
N ILE A 353 8.85 -5.68 8.09
CA ILE A 353 10.06 -6.37 8.57
C ILE A 353 10.09 -7.86 8.19
N GLY A 354 9.04 -8.37 7.54
CA GLY A 354 8.89 -9.78 7.17
C GLY A 354 9.05 -10.03 5.67
N ALA A 355 8.86 -11.28 5.27
CA ALA A 355 8.89 -11.74 3.88
C ALA A 355 10.23 -11.61 3.14
N TYR A 356 11.35 -11.64 3.88
CA TYR A 356 12.66 -11.29 3.32
C TYR A 356 13.54 -12.49 2.94
N LEU A 357 13.24 -13.74 3.32
CA LEU A 357 14.05 -14.90 2.92
C LEU A 357 13.44 -15.77 1.80
N PRO A 358 14.27 -16.26 0.86
CA PRO A 358 15.72 -16.06 0.74
C PRO A 358 16.07 -14.70 0.09
N ARG A 359 17.18 -14.07 0.52
CA ARG A 359 17.52 -12.69 0.09
C ARG A 359 17.75 -12.56 -1.42
N ASP A 360 18.29 -13.57 -2.09
CA ASP A 360 18.50 -13.51 -3.54
C ASP A 360 17.20 -13.53 -4.37
N VAL A 361 16.08 -13.91 -3.75
CA VAL A 361 14.73 -13.84 -4.32
C VAL A 361 13.98 -12.60 -3.84
N MET A 362 14.08 -12.29 -2.55
CA MET A 362 13.21 -11.29 -1.93
C MET A 362 13.80 -9.88 -1.91
N LYS A 363 15.13 -9.70 -1.92
CA LYS A 363 15.76 -8.38 -1.70
C LYS A 363 15.30 -7.26 -2.64
N GLY A 364 14.95 -7.58 -3.88
CA GLY A 364 14.44 -6.58 -4.82
C GLY A 364 13.07 -6.02 -4.44
N GLN A 365 12.28 -6.74 -3.65
CA GLN A 365 10.84 -6.51 -3.43
C GLN A 365 10.44 -6.46 -1.94
N HIS A 366 11.27 -6.97 -1.02
CA HIS A 366 11.06 -6.95 0.42
C HIS A 366 12.37 -6.63 1.15
N VAL A 367 12.30 -5.65 2.04
CA VAL A 367 13.35 -5.32 3.02
C VAL A 367 13.48 -6.39 4.08
N ASP A 368 14.70 -6.61 4.56
CA ASP A 368 14.94 -7.26 5.85
C ASP A 368 14.89 -6.23 7.00
N PRO A 369 14.94 -6.65 8.28
CA PRO A 369 14.83 -5.71 9.40
C PRO A 369 15.92 -4.63 9.45
N GLU A 370 17.12 -4.92 8.96
CA GLU A 370 18.22 -3.95 8.85
C GLU A 370 17.91 -2.88 7.80
N GLU A 371 17.44 -3.28 6.61
CA GLU A 371 16.97 -2.34 5.59
C GLU A 371 15.73 -1.57 6.07
N ALA A 372 14.85 -2.16 6.89
CA ALA A 372 13.72 -1.47 7.50
C ALA A 372 14.17 -0.36 8.48
N VAL A 373 15.21 -0.59 9.28
CA VAL A 373 15.81 0.45 10.13
C VAL A 373 16.43 1.56 9.28
N GLN A 374 17.04 1.23 8.14
CA GLN A 374 17.54 2.24 7.21
C GLN A 374 16.40 3.11 6.63
N ILE A 375 15.24 2.51 6.30
CA ILE A 375 14.05 3.27 5.87
C ILE A 375 13.58 4.22 6.98
N HIS A 376 13.56 3.75 8.23
CA HIS A 376 13.19 4.59 9.39
C HIS A 376 14.08 5.86 9.47
N GLU A 377 15.40 5.71 9.33
CA GLU A 377 16.35 6.83 9.32
C GLU A 377 16.15 7.74 8.09
N ASP A 378 16.03 7.17 6.90
CA ASP A 378 15.91 7.92 5.64
C ASP A 378 14.63 8.76 5.57
N LEU A 379 13.55 8.27 6.17
CA LEU A 379 12.28 9.00 6.32
C LEU A 379 12.35 10.09 7.40
N GLN A 380 13.40 10.11 8.23
CA GLN A 380 13.47 10.95 9.43
C GLN A 380 12.25 10.69 10.35
N ALA A 381 11.86 9.42 10.49
CA ALA A 381 10.72 9.04 11.33
C ALA A 381 11.13 9.09 12.81
N LYS A 382 10.34 9.79 13.64
CA LYS A 382 10.54 9.83 15.10
C LYS A 382 10.30 8.46 15.72
N GLN A 383 9.21 7.81 15.30
CA GLN A 383 8.88 6.44 15.69
C GLN A 383 8.45 5.60 14.49
N SER A 384 8.57 4.28 14.59
CA SER A 384 8.07 3.34 13.60
C SER A 384 7.45 2.12 14.24
N VAL A 385 6.45 1.55 13.56
CA VAL A 385 5.78 0.31 13.93
C VAL A 385 6.05 -0.75 12.88
N ALA A 386 6.44 -1.94 13.32
CA ALA A 386 6.75 -3.07 12.45
C ALA A 386 5.48 -3.75 11.93
N ILE A 387 5.40 -3.96 10.61
CA ILE A 387 4.28 -4.61 9.93
C ILE A 387 4.74 -5.80 9.06
N HIS A 388 3.80 -6.44 8.34
CA HIS A 388 3.97 -7.57 7.40
C HIS A 388 4.39 -8.92 8.00
N TRP A 389 4.94 -8.92 9.21
CA TRP A 389 5.39 -10.14 9.90
C TRP A 389 4.29 -10.77 10.78
N GLY A 390 4.57 -11.95 11.34
CA GLY A 390 3.75 -12.53 12.42
C GLY A 390 2.34 -13.01 12.04
N THR A 391 1.96 -12.97 10.75
CA THR A 391 0.56 -13.18 10.33
C THR A 391 0.39 -14.25 9.25
N PHE A 392 1.13 -14.15 8.15
CA PHE A 392 1.16 -15.10 7.04
C PHE A 392 2.58 -15.62 6.83
N ALA A 393 2.71 -16.89 6.45
CA ALA A 393 4.00 -17.46 6.03
C ALA A 393 4.16 -17.26 4.52
N LEU A 394 4.65 -16.09 4.12
CA LEU A 394 4.82 -15.69 2.71
C LEU A 394 6.24 -15.96 2.17
N ALA A 395 7.19 -16.13 3.08
CA ALA A 395 8.60 -16.37 2.80
C ALA A 395 9.15 -17.42 3.77
N TYR A 396 10.46 -17.62 3.76
CA TYR A 396 11.10 -18.78 4.40
C TYR A 396 11.81 -18.47 5.72
N GLU A 397 11.83 -17.24 6.19
CA GLU A 397 12.35 -16.90 7.53
C GLU A 397 11.49 -17.49 8.65
N TYR A 398 12.13 -17.83 9.76
CA TYR A 398 11.44 -18.27 10.97
C TYR A 398 10.48 -17.17 11.47
N TYR A 399 9.23 -17.52 11.80
CA TYR A 399 8.18 -16.52 12.04
C TYR A 399 8.43 -15.54 13.21
N LEU A 400 9.33 -15.85 14.15
CA LEU A 400 9.75 -14.94 15.24
C LEU A 400 11.13 -14.32 15.01
N GLU A 401 11.80 -14.61 13.90
CA GLU A 401 13.08 -13.97 13.55
C GLU A 401 12.96 -12.46 13.31
N PRO A 402 11.91 -11.93 12.64
CA PRO A 402 11.87 -10.51 12.29
C PRO A 402 12.02 -9.55 13.47
N PRO A 403 11.30 -9.69 14.61
CA PRO A 403 11.49 -8.84 15.78
C PRO A 403 12.87 -8.95 16.42
N VAL A 404 13.50 -10.14 16.37
CA VAL A 404 14.83 -10.35 16.92
C VAL A 404 15.84 -9.54 16.12
N ARG A 405 15.84 -9.71 14.79
CA ARG A 405 16.73 -8.98 13.89
C ARG A 405 16.46 -7.48 13.88
N LEU A 406 15.20 -7.04 14.05
CA LEU A 406 14.88 -5.62 14.21
C LEU A 406 15.59 -5.02 15.43
N ARG A 407 15.52 -5.68 16.60
CA ARG A 407 16.20 -5.20 17.80
C ARG A 407 17.72 -5.16 17.64
N GLU A 408 18.30 -6.19 17.03
CA GLU A 408 19.74 -6.24 16.73
C GLU A 408 20.16 -5.10 15.78
N ALA A 409 19.35 -4.80 14.76
CA ALA A 409 19.61 -3.70 13.83
C ALA A 409 19.56 -2.34 14.52
N LEU A 410 18.58 -2.12 15.42
CA LEU A 410 18.48 -0.89 16.21
C LEU A 410 19.69 -0.72 17.12
N GLU A 411 20.10 -1.78 17.82
CA GLU A 411 21.28 -1.76 18.70
C GLU A 411 22.56 -1.42 17.92
N GLN A 412 22.75 -2.04 16.74
CA GLN A 412 23.90 -1.76 15.87
C GLN A 412 23.96 -0.30 15.39
N LYS A 413 22.81 0.35 15.22
CA LYS A 413 22.68 1.76 14.82
C LYS A 413 22.68 2.73 16.01
N GLY A 414 22.70 2.22 17.25
CA GLY A 414 22.60 3.04 18.46
C GLY A 414 21.23 3.70 18.66
N LEU A 415 20.19 3.14 18.04
CA LEU A 415 18.82 3.62 18.14
C LEU A 415 18.11 3.00 19.35
N LYS A 416 17.18 3.76 19.92
CA LYS A 416 16.38 3.31 21.07
C LYS A 416 15.34 2.28 20.61
N PRO A 417 15.09 1.18 21.35
CA PRO A 417 14.03 0.22 21.00
C PRO A 417 12.64 0.86 20.84
N GLU A 418 12.39 2.00 21.50
CA GLU A 418 11.14 2.74 21.40
C GLU A 418 10.99 3.53 20.09
N SER A 419 12.07 3.78 19.34
CA SER A 419 12.00 4.48 18.05
C SER A 419 11.52 3.57 16.92
N PHE A 420 11.64 2.24 17.05
CA PHE A 420 11.04 1.30 16.11
C PHE A 420 10.58 0.04 16.84
N PHE A 421 9.28 -0.03 17.10
CA PHE A 421 8.69 -1.05 17.97
C PHE A 421 7.84 -2.05 17.20
N THR A 422 7.68 -3.23 17.80
CA THR A 422 6.67 -4.22 17.43
C THR A 422 5.46 -4.09 18.34
N LEU A 423 4.30 -4.49 17.84
CA LEU A 423 3.06 -4.63 18.61
C LEU A 423 2.63 -6.09 18.60
N HIS A 424 1.83 -6.51 19.58
CA HIS A 424 1.02 -7.72 19.46
C HIS A 424 -0.18 -7.49 18.53
N HIS A 425 -0.73 -8.56 17.94
CA HIS A 425 -1.95 -8.45 17.15
C HIS A 425 -3.07 -7.87 18.01
N GLY A 426 -3.68 -6.78 17.56
CA GLY A 426 -4.73 -6.05 18.27
C GLY A 426 -4.24 -5.05 19.31
N GLU A 427 -2.93 -4.94 19.55
CA GLU A 427 -2.37 -3.92 20.44
C GLU A 427 -2.54 -2.52 19.85
N SER A 428 -2.81 -1.56 20.74
CA SER A 428 -2.85 -0.15 20.42
C SER A 428 -1.80 0.62 21.21
N ARG A 429 -1.17 1.59 20.56
CA ARG A 429 -0.19 2.47 21.19
C ARG A 429 -0.46 3.92 20.83
N LEU A 430 -0.49 4.78 21.85
CA LEU A 430 -0.40 6.22 21.68
C LEU A 430 1.05 6.60 21.35
N VAL A 431 1.23 7.31 20.26
CA VAL A 431 2.51 7.87 19.81
C VAL A 431 2.64 9.23 20.50
N ALA A 432 3.56 9.31 21.45
CA ALA A 432 3.77 10.54 22.19
C ALA A 432 4.40 11.60 21.27
N SER A 433 3.82 12.80 21.23
CA SER A 433 4.53 13.95 20.66
C SER A 433 5.73 14.23 21.55
N GLN A 434 6.94 13.93 21.08
CA GLN A 434 8.14 14.38 21.77
C GLN A 434 8.24 15.89 21.56
N SER A 435 7.73 16.65 22.53
CA SER A 435 8.02 18.06 22.67
C SER A 435 9.47 18.22 23.12
N GLY A 436 10.39 18.23 22.16
CA GLY A 436 11.80 18.49 22.38
C GLY A 436 12.52 18.51 21.05
N ASP A 437 13.00 19.70 20.66
CA ASP A 437 13.91 19.85 19.53
C ASP A 437 15.08 18.87 19.72
N VAL A 438 15.27 17.97 18.75
CA VAL A 438 16.40 17.03 18.70
C VAL A 438 17.68 17.75 18.21
N PHE A 439 17.65 19.08 18.18
CA PHE A 439 18.78 19.95 17.88
C PHE A 439 18.93 21.01 18.97
N ASP A 440 19.41 20.58 20.14
CA ASP A 440 20.10 21.44 21.11
C ASP A 440 21.45 20.80 21.48
#